data_AF-A0A673GXQ7-F1
#
_entry.id   AF-A0A673GXQ7-F1
#
_cell.length_a   1.000
_cell.length_b   1.000
_cell.length_c   1.000
_cell.angle_alpha   90.00
_cell.angle_beta   90.00
_cell.angle_gamma   90.00
#
_symmetry.space_group_name_H-M   'P 1'
#
loop_
_entity.id
_entity.type
_entity.pdbx_description
1 polymer ?
#
loop_
_entity_poly.entity_id
_entity_poly.type
_entity_poly.pdbx_seq_one_letter_code
_entity_poly.pdbx_strand_id
1 'polypeptide(L)'
;MCLFVFQSKEGIDLLERTHEISEKIKAKWISPDMSVEELEQYVNQQFDELHRLVRLEEWRVLHLVDLKEAFLTAQAAEKITEISVHTEKLQEEMDSITQQLSELDQVEQDGVAPMSLSPLLAARLPRPPEALVEPMPLNPDLRLRAANQRRAPEDPSGDEDREDAYIGHAP
;
A
#
# COMPACT_ATOMS: atom_id res chain seq x y z
N MET A 1 -7.52 6.30 -19.70
CA MET A 1 -6.40 7.18 -20.08
C MET A 1 -5.13 6.89 -19.24
N CYS A 2 -4.77 5.62 -19.01
CA CYS A 2 -3.62 5.26 -18.13
C CYS A 2 -2.63 4.24 -18.73
N LEU A 3 -2.72 3.89 -20.02
CA LEU A 3 -1.86 2.84 -20.59
C LEU A 3 -0.51 3.33 -21.13
N PHE A 4 -0.23 4.64 -21.12
CA PHE A 4 0.98 5.19 -21.77
C PHE A 4 2.22 5.39 -20.87
N VAL A 5 2.19 5.03 -19.58
CA VAL A 5 3.25 5.48 -18.63
C VAL A 5 4.25 4.38 -18.20
N PHE A 6 4.01 3.10 -18.49
CA PHE A 6 4.81 2.01 -17.87
C PHE A 6 5.94 1.45 -18.73
N GLN A 7 6.64 2.27 -19.51
CA GLN A 7 7.83 1.78 -20.21
C GLN A 7 9.07 2.04 -19.34
N SER A 8 9.37 1.12 -18.41
CA SER A 8 10.65 1.16 -17.69
C SER A 8 11.77 0.71 -18.63
N LYS A 9 12.76 1.58 -18.85
CA LYS A 9 14.00 1.20 -19.51
C LYS A 9 14.79 0.23 -18.63
N GLU A 10 15.53 -0.67 -19.28
CA GLU A 10 16.46 -1.59 -18.63
C GLU A 10 17.52 -0.81 -17.82
N GLY A 11 17.90 -1.36 -16.67
CA GLY A 11 18.84 -0.71 -15.74
C GLY A 11 20.27 -0.75 -16.23
N ILE A 12 21.07 0.20 -15.76
CA ILE A 12 22.51 0.24 -16.04
C ILE A 12 23.22 -0.57 -14.95
N ASP A 13 24.03 -1.56 -15.35
CA ASP A 13 24.93 -2.24 -14.42
C ASP A 13 26.13 -1.33 -14.11
N LEU A 14 25.99 -0.54 -13.04
CA LEU A 14 27.05 0.37 -12.60
C LEU A 14 28.32 -0.36 -12.17
N LEU A 15 28.23 -1.60 -11.69
CA LEU A 15 29.38 -2.37 -11.25
C LEU A 15 30.23 -2.79 -12.47
N GLU A 16 29.59 -3.36 -13.48
CA GLU A 16 30.24 -3.69 -14.75
C GLU A 16 30.84 -2.45 -15.39
N ARG A 17 30.08 -1.34 -15.45
CA ARG A 17 30.57 -0.07 -16.02
C ARG A 17 31.76 0.51 -15.27
N THR A 18 31.75 0.45 -13.94
CA THR A 18 32.88 0.91 -13.12
C THR A 18 34.11 0.05 -13.39
N HIS A 19 33.94 -1.26 -13.52
CA HIS A 19 35.01 -2.17 -13.88
C HIS A 19 35.59 -1.87 -15.26
N GLU A 20 34.74 -1.68 -16.29
CA GLU A 20 35.17 -1.28 -17.64
C GLU A 20 35.98 0.02 -17.62
N ILE A 21 35.54 1.03 -16.87
CA ILE A 21 36.24 2.31 -16.73
C ILE A 21 37.60 2.11 -16.07
N SER A 22 37.68 1.31 -15.01
CA SER A 22 38.94 0.98 -14.33
C SER A 22 39.95 0.34 -15.29
N GLU A 23 39.52 -0.64 -16.08
CA GLU A 23 40.39 -1.30 -17.07
C GLU A 23 40.85 -0.33 -18.17
N LYS A 24 39.97 0.55 -18.64
CA LYS A 24 40.32 1.60 -19.61
C LYS A 24 41.37 2.58 -19.05
N ILE A 25 41.23 3.00 -17.79
CA ILE A 25 42.20 3.88 -17.13
C ILE A 25 43.55 3.16 -16.99
N LYS A 26 43.57 1.91 -16.52
CA LYS A 26 44.80 1.12 -16.40
C LYS A 26 45.52 0.96 -17.73
N ALA A 27 44.79 0.69 -18.81
CA ALA A 27 45.37 0.56 -20.14
C ALA A 27 46.04 1.87 -20.60
N LYS A 28 45.42 3.02 -20.33
CA LYS A 28 45.99 4.34 -20.64
C LYS A 28 47.16 4.72 -19.75
N TRP A 29 47.14 4.31 -18.49
CA TRP A 29 48.22 4.55 -17.53
C TRP A 29 49.56 3.91 -17.95
N ILE A 30 49.52 2.76 -18.63
CA ILE A 30 50.70 2.02 -19.08
C ILE A 30 51.18 2.51 -20.47
N SER A 31 50.39 3.36 -21.14
CA SER A 31 50.70 3.81 -22.49
C SER A 31 51.78 4.92 -22.47
N PRO A 32 52.91 4.77 -23.19
CA PRO A 32 53.96 5.78 -23.23
C PRO A 32 53.63 6.99 -24.12
N ASP A 33 52.51 6.94 -24.84
CA ASP A 33 52.13 7.92 -25.87
C ASP A 33 51.35 9.14 -25.32
N MET A 34 51.15 9.22 -24.00
CA MET A 34 50.29 10.21 -23.34
C MET A 34 51.08 11.01 -22.29
N SER A 35 50.91 12.33 -22.29
CA SER A 35 51.44 13.20 -21.23
C SER A 35 50.65 13.03 -19.92
N VAL A 36 51.22 13.48 -18.80
CA VAL A 36 50.57 13.39 -17.49
C VAL A 36 49.29 14.23 -17.45
N GLU A 37 49.32 15.42 -18.06
CA GLU A 37 48.17 16.32 -18.13
C GLU A 37 47.02 15.73 -18.97
N GLU A 38 47.34 15.08 -20.09
CA GLU A 38 46.33 14.39 -20.93
C GLU A 38 45.73 13.19 -20.19
N LEU A 39 46.53 12.48 -19.39
CA LEU A 39 46.06 11.36 -18.58
C LEU A 39 45.12 11.84 -17.46
N GLU A 40 45.45 12.93 -16.78
CA GLU A 40 44.57 13.53 -15.78
C GLU A 40 43.22 13.94 -16.37
N GLN A 41 43.24 14.62 -17.53
CA GLN A 41 42.01 14.99 -18.24
C GLN A 41 41.18 13.77 -18.64
N TYR A 42 41.83 12.71 -19.14
CA TYR A 42 41.15 11.47 -19.49
C TYR A 42 40.48 10.82 -18.28
N VAL A 43 41.20 10.72 -17.16
CA VAL A 43 40.67 10.15 -15.92
C VAL A 43 39.47 10.95 -15.43
N ASN A 44 39.56 12.28 -15.40
CA ASN A 44 38.44 13.14 -15.03
C ASN A 44 37.22 12.92 -15.93
N GLN A 45 37.40 12.80 -17.25
CA GLN A 45 36.31 12.49 -18.18
C GLN A 45 35.68 11.12 -17.90
N GLN A 46 36.47 10.11 -17.52
CA GLN A 46 35.90 8.81 -17.15
C GLN A 46 35.07 8.89 -15.86
N PHE A 47 35.49 9.69 -14.88
CA PHE A 47 34.71 9.93 -13.66
C PHE A 47 33.43 10.73 -13.94
N ASP A 48 33.49 11.74 -14.82
CA ASP A 48 32.30 12.50 -15.23
C ASP A 48 31.25 11.61 -15.90
N GLU A 49 31.69 10.68 -16.76
CA GLU A 49 30.77 9.71 -17.38
C GLU A 49 30.21 8.73 -16.34
N LEU A 50 31.02 8.25 -15.39
CA LEU A 50 30.51 7.41 -14.30
C LEU A 50 29.47 8.14 -13.45
N HIS A 51 29.72 9.39 -13.07
CA HIS A 51 28.75 10.22 -12.35
C HIS A 51 27.46 10.40 -13.15
N ARG A 52 27.55 10.61 -14.45
CA ARG A 52 26.38 10.70 -15.32
C ARG A 52 25.57 9.40 -15.31
N LEU A 53 26.22 8.24 -15.41
CA LEU A 53 25.56 6.93 -15.36
C LEU A 53 24.86 6.70 -14.01
N VAL A 54 25.52 7.04 -12.90
CA VAL A 54 24.91 6.97 -11.56
C VAL A 54 23.65 7.82 -11.48
N ARG A 55 23.69 9.06 -11.96
CA ARG A 55 22.52 9.96 -11.95
C ARG A 55 21.35 9.44 -12.78
N LEU A 56 21.63 8.83 -13.93
CA LEU A 56 20.60 8.21 -14.75
C LEU A 56 19.95 7.03 -14.03
N GLU A 57 20.74 6.21 -13.33
CA GLU A 57 20.23 5.07 -12.57
C GLU A 57 19.45 5.50 -11.32
N GLU A 58 19.92 6.52 -10.59
CA GLU A 58 19.19 7.14 -9.48
C GLU A 58 17.81 7.62 -9.94
N TRP A 59 17.75 8.35 -11.05
CA TRP A 59 16.49 8.86 -11.60
C TRP A 59 15.56 7.73 -12.05
N ARG A 60 16.11 6.69 -12.68
CA ARG A 60 15.34 5.51 -13.09
C ARG A 60 14.73 4.77 -11.91
N VAL A 61 15.51 4.57 -10.84
CA VAL A 61 15.04 3.90 -9.62
C VAL A 61 13.96 4.72 -8.94
N LEU A 62 14.14 6.05 -8.84
CA LEU A 62 13.11 6.95 -8.29
C LEU A 62 11.79 6.83 -9.08
N HIS A 63 11.86 6.91 -10.41
CA HIS A 63 10.67 6.74 -11.25
C HIS A 63 9.99 5.38 -11.07
N LEU A 64 10.77 4.31 -10.89
CA LEU A 64 10.22 2.98 -10.64
C LEU A 64 9.52 2.89 -9.27
N VAL A 65 10.03 3.59 -8.25
CA VAL A 65 9.36 3.71 -6.95
C VAL A 65 8.02 4.45 -7.12
N ASP A 66 8.02 5.60 -7.80
CA ASP A 66 6.78 6.36 -8.07
C ASP A 66 5.73 5.50 -8.78
N LEU A 67 6.15 4.72 -9.78
CA LEU A 67 5.26 3.81 -10.51
C LEU A 67 4.70 2.69 -9.64
N LYS A 68 5.52 2.12 -8.74
CA LYS A 68 5.08 1.08 -7.80
C LYS A 68 4.07 1.64 -6.80
N GLU A 69 4.32 2.83 -6.28
CA GLU A 69 3.40 3.51 -5.36
C GLU A 69 2.07 3.81 -6.07
N ALA A 70 2.12 4.43 -7.26
CA ALA A 70 0.93 4.70 -8.04
C ALA A 70 0.12 3.44 -8.36
N PHE A 71 0.79 2.33 -8.69
CA PHE A 71 0.13 1.05 -8.94
C PHE A 71 -0.57 0.50 -7.69
N LEU A 72 0.12 0.49 -6.55
CA LEU A 72 -0.46 0.02 -5.29
C LEU A 72 -1.63 0.90 -4.83
N THR A 73 -1.51 2.22 -4.99
CA THR A 73 -2.60 3.16 -4.71
C THR A 73 -3.80 2.92 -5.63
N ALA A 74 -3.58 2.70 -6.92
CA ALA A 74 -4.66 2.39 -7.87
C ALA A 74 -5.37 1.08 -7.52
N GLN A 75 -4.62 0.02 -7.18
CA GLN A 75 -5.18 -1.26 -6.75
C GLN A 75 -5.99 -1.12 -5.45
N ALA A 76 -5.50 -0.34 -4.49
CA ALA A 76 -6.25 -0.06 -3.26
C ALA A 76 -7.56 0.69 -3.55
N ALA A 77 -7.52 1.70 -4.43
CA ALA A 77 -8.71 2.44 -4.84
C ALA A 77 -9.74 1.56 -5.55
N GLU A 78 -9.29 0.63 -6.40
CA GLU A 78 -10.16 -0.37 -7.04
C GLU A 78 -10.89 -1.23 -6.00
N LYS A 79 -10.15 -1.75 -5.01
CA LYS A 79 -10.74 -2.57 -3.95
C LYS A 79 -11.69 -1.80 -3.05
N ILE A 80 -11.38 -0.54 -2.73
CA ILE A 80 -12.29 0.33 -1.98
C ILE A 80 -13.58 0.54 -2.77
N THR A 81 -13.48 0.79 -4.09
CA THR A 81 -14.66 0.98 -4.95
C THR A 81 -15.53 -0.28 -4.99
N GLU A 82 -14.92 -1.46 -5.11
CA GLU A 82 -15.62 -2.75 -5.07
C GLU A 82 -16.37 -2.94 -3.73
N ILE A 83 -15.72 -2.65 -2.60
CA ILE A 83 -16.35 -2.71 -1.26
C ILE A 83 -17.49 -1.70 -1.15
N SER A 84 -17.31 -0.47 -1.66
CA SER A 84 -18.34 0.58 -1.60
C SER A 84 -19.60 0.17 -2.34
N VAL A 85 -19.49 -0.41 -3.54
CA VAL A 85 -20.64 -0.91 -4.30
C VAL A 85 -21.38 -2.02 -3.54
N HIS A 86 -20.65 -2.96 -2.94
CA HIS A 86 -21.28 -4.03 -2.15
C HIS A 86 -21.95 -3.50 -0.88
N THR A 87 -21.36 -2.49 -0.25
CA THR A 87 -21.89 -1.87 0.97
C THR A 87 -23.15 -1.05 0.67
N GLU A 88 -23.18 -0.34 -0.45
CA GLU A 88 -24.37 0.38 -0.92
C GLU A 88 -25.54 -0.57 -1.16
N LYS A 89 -25.30 -1.68 -1.87
CA LYS A 89 -26.33 -2.70 -2.07
C LYS A 89 -26.85 -3.30 -0.76
N LEU A 90 -25.94 -3.57 0.19
CA LEU A 90 -26.35 -4.08 1.50
C LEU A 90 -27.20 -3.06 2.26
N GLN A 91 -26.92 -1.76 2.13
CA GLN A 91 -27.72 -0.70 2.72
C GLN A 91 -29.12 -0.66 2.09
N GLU A 92 -29.23 -0.76 0.76
CA GLU A 92 -30.53 -0.84 0.06
C GLU A 92 -31.36 -2.04 0.54
N GLU A 93 -30.72 -3.21 0.71
CA GLU A 93 -31.38 -4.41 1.24
C GLU A 93 -31.85 -4.21 2.68
N MET A 94 -31.05 -3.57 3.54
CA MET A 94 -31.42 -3.25 4.92
C MET A 94 -32.59 -2.27 4.99
N ASP A 95 -32.55 -1.20 4.19
CA ASP A 95 -33.62 -0.20 4.13
C ASP A 95 -34.93 -0.84 3.64
N SER A 96 -34.86 -1.72 2.63
CA SER A 96 -36.02 -2.48 2.15
C SER A 96 -36.61 -3.38 3.24
N ILE A 97 -35.77 -4.06 4.03
CA ILE A 97 -36.24 -4.91 5.14
C ILE A 97 -36.89 -4.04 6.23
N THR A 98 -36.26 -2.92 6.60
CA THR A 98 -36.82 -1.98 7.58
C THR A 98 -38.18 -1.43 7.13
N GLN A 99 -38.33 -1.08 5.86
CA GLN A 99 -39.61 -0.65 5.31
C GLN A 99 -40.68 -1.76 5.40
N GLN A 100 -40.36 -2.97 4.95
CA GLN A 100 -41.29 -4.10 5.00
C GLN A 100 -41.74 -4.42 6.43
N LEU A 101 -40.84 -4.35 7.41
CA LEU A 101 -41.17 -4.54 8.82
C LEU A 101 -42.09 -3.43 9.35
N SER A 102 -41.87 -2.18 8.96
CA SER A 102 -42.74 -1.06 9.34
C SER A 102 -44.14 -1.16 8.74
N GLU A 103 -44.26 -1.64 7.51
CA GLU A 103 -45.56 -1.91 6.87
C GLU A 103 -46.32 -3.03 7.60
N LEU A 104 -45.64 -4.10 8.00
CA LEU A 104 -46.23 -5.19 8.78
C LEU A 104 -46.74 -4.72 10.16
N ASP A 105 -45.95 -3.93 10.88
CA ASP A 105 -46.32 -3.39 12.20
C ASP A 105 -47.55 -2.47 12.11
N GLN A 106 -47.66 -1.67 11.04
CA GLN A 106 -48.85 -0.83 10.79
C GLN A 106 -50.11 -1.67 10.52
N VAL A 107 -50.02 -2.74 9.73
CA VAL A 107 -51.15 -3.64 9.46
C VAL A 107 -51.61 -4.36 10.72
N GLU A 108 -50.68 -4.74 11.60
CA GLU A 108 -50.98 -5.37 12.89
C GLU A 108 -51.68 -4.40 13.85
N GLN A 109 -51.28 -3.13 13.86
CA GLN A 109 -51.91 -2.07 14.67
C GLN A 109 -53.29 -1.62 14.14
N ASP A 110 -53.53 -1.68 12.82
CA ASP A 110 -54.82 -1.35 12.20
C ASP A 110 -55.88 -2.48 12.32
N GLY A 111 -55.56 -3.60 12.98
CA GLY A 111 -56.52 -4.63 13.36
C GLY A 111 -57.00 -5.55 12.23
N VAL A 112 -56.28 -5.62 11.11
CA VAL A 112 -56.60 -6.54 10.01
C VAL A 112 -55.93 -7.90 10.27
N ALA A 113 -56.73 -8.97 10.37
CA ALA A 113 -56.24 -10.32 10.62
C ALA A 113 -55.20 -10.78 9.57
N PRO A 114 -54.13 -11.51 9.97
CA PRO A 114 -52.91 -11.71 9.17
C PRO A 114 -53.04 -12.67 7.96
N MET A 115 -54.26 -12.98 7.51
CA MET A 115 -54.51 -14.03 6.52
C MET A 115 -54.35 -13.59 5.05
N SER A 116 -54.05 -12.33 4.75
CA SER A 116 -53.91 -11.84 3.36
C SER A 116 -52.46 -11.74 2.86
N LEU A 117 -51.44 -12.00 3.70
CA LEU A 117 -50.05 -11.64 3.42
C LEU A 117 -49.17 -12.79 2.88
N SER A 118 -49.75 -13.96 2.60
CA SER A 118 -49.02 -15.11 2.03
C SER A 118 -48.21 -14.81 0.75
N PRO A 119 -48.62 -13.89 -0.15
CA PRO A 119 -47.81 -13.55 -1.32
C PRO A 119 -46.52 -12.77 -1.01
N LEU A 120 -46.52 -11.93 0.04
CA LEU A 120 -45.36 -11.11 0.42
C LEU A 120 -44.26 -11.93 1.09
N LEU A 121 -44.64 -12.93 1.90
CA LEU A 121 -43.71 -13.89 2.51
C LEU A 121 -43.20 -14.95 1.53
N ALA A 122 -43.89 -15.15 0.40
CA ALA A 122 -43.51 -16.10 -0.64
C ALA A 122 -42.50 -15.54 -1.67
N ALA A 123 -42.14 -14.25 -1.58
CA ALA A 123 -41.07 -13.65 -2.36
C ALA A 123 -39.72 -14.22 -1.88
N ARG A 124 -39.35 -15.35 -2.46
CA ARG A 124 -38.10 -16.07 -2.22
C ARG A 124 -36.90 -15.14 -2.41
N LEU A 125 -36.25 -14.77 -1.31
CA LEU A 125 -34.93 -14.13 -1.30
C LEU A 125 -33.98 -14.93 -2.22
N PRO A 126 -33.31 -14.30 -3.20
CA PRO A 126 -32.26 -14.93 -3.96
C PRO A 126 -31.22 -15.48 -2.99
N ARG A 127 -31.04 -16.80 -2.98
CA ARG A 127 -29.99 -17.47 -2.20
C ARG A 127 -28.65 -16.83 -2.61
N PRO A 128 -27.81 -16.37 -1.68
CA PRO A 128 -26.48 -15.92 -2.04
C PRO A 128 -25.76 -17.05 -2.77
N PRO A 129 -25.05 -16.80 -3.88
CA PRO A 129 -24.20 -17.81 -4.47
C PRO A 129 -23.25 -18.30 -3.38
N GLU A 130 -23.25 -19.62 -3.12
CA GLU A 130 -22.30 -20.26 -2.22
C GLU A 130 -20.90 -19.87 -2.70
N ALA A 131 -20.28 -18.95 -1.95
CA ALA A 131 -18.91 -18.55 -2.19
C ALA A 131 -18.06 -19.81 -2.02
N LEU A 132 -17.57 -20.33 -3.14
CA LEU A 132 -16.35 -21.11 -3.16
C LEU A 132 -15.29 -20.23 -2.51
N VAL A 133 -15.08 -20.44 -1.22
CA VAL A 133 -13.95 -19.89 -0.48
C VAL A 133 -12.72 -20.59 -1.04
N GLU A 134 -12.22 -20.09 -2.16
CA GLU A 134 -10.85 -20.34 -2.56
C GLU A 134 -9.98 -19.85 -1.39
N PRO A 135 -9.11 -20.70 -0.83
CA PRO A 135 -8.22 -20.29 0.24
C PRO A 135 -7.33 -19.16 -0.27
N MET A 136 -7.61 -17.94 0.19
CA MET A 136 -6.79 -16.77 -0.08
C MET A 136 -5.33 -17.11 0.27
N PRO A 137 -4.37 -16.97 -0.64
CA PRO A 137 -2.97 -17.23 -0.33
C PRO A 137 -2.53 -16.23 0.74
N LEU A 138 -2.44 -16.70 1.98
CA LEU A 138 -1.98 -15.95 3.12
C LEU A 138 -0.53 -15.52 2.88
N ASN A 139 -0.35 -14.22 2.65
CA ASN A 139 0.96 -13.60 2.46
C ASN A 139 1.78 -13.77 3.76
N PRO A 140 2.95 -14.45 3.74
CA PRO A 140 3.71 -14.80 4.95
C PRO A 140 4.15 -13.59 5.79
N ASP A 141 4.26 -12.41 5.16
CA ASP A 141 4.69 -11.17 5.83
C ASP A 141 3.67 -10.62 6.83
N LEU A 142 2.37 -10.90 6.64
CA LEU A 142 1.33 -10.48 7.59
C LEU A 142 1.42 -11.24 8.91
N ARG A 143 1.95 -12.47 8.90
CA ARG A 143 2.10 -13.32 10.09
C ARG A 143 3.19 -12.80 11.04
N LEU A 144 4.28 -12.30 10.47
CA LEU A 144 5.40 -11.71 11.22
C LEU A 144 4.98 -10.44 11.97
N ARG A 145 4.15 -9.60 11.35
CA ARG A 145 3.66 -8.35 11.97
C ARG A 145 2.74 -8.62 13.16
N ALA A 146 1.87 -9.63 13.07
CA ALA A 146 0.99 -10.04 14.15
C ALA A 146 1.74 -10.71 15.32
N ALA A 147 2.82 -11.45 15.04
CA ALA A 147 3.65 -12.09 16.06
C ALA A 147 4.46 -11.05 16.89
N ASN A 148 4.91 -9.96 16.25
CA ASN A 148 5.68 -8.91 16.94
C ASN A 148 4.82 -8.04 17.87
N GLN A 149 3.52 -7.88 17.61
CA GLN A 149 2.63 -7.11 18.49
C GLN A 149 2.32 -7.83 19.81
N ARG A 150 2.41 -9.17 19.86
CA ARG A 150 2.13 -9.96 21.07
C ARG A 150 3.29 -10.04 22.06
N ARG A 151 4.43 -9.39 21.79
CA ARG A 151 5.66 -9.51 22.59
C ARG A 151 5.98 -8.26 23.42
N ALA A 152 5.13 -7.24 23.42
CA ALA A 152 5.25 -6.13 24.36
C ALA A 152 4.61 -6.55 25.70
N PRO A 153 5.36 -6.64 26.81
CA PRO A 153 4.75 -6.81 28.12
C PRO A 153 4.32 -5.43 28.63
N GLU A 154 3.02 -5.26 28.85
CA GLU A 154 2.57 -4.31 29.88
C GLU A 154 2.66 -5.04 31.23
N ASP A 155 3.27 -4.40 32.23
CA ASP A 155 2.93 -4.69 33.62
C ASP A 155 3.06 -3.43 34.51
N PRO A 156 2.18 -3.26 35.52
CA PRO A 156 1.94 -2.05 36.29
C PRO A 156 2.55 -2.11 37.70
N SER A 157 2.83 -0.95 38.29
CA SER A 157 2.88 -0.82 39.76
C SER A 157 2.77 0.65 40.17
N GLY A 158 1.69 1.00 40.88
CA GLY A 158 1.72 2.10 41.83
C GLY A 158 2.38 1.65 43.13
N ASP A 159 3.18 2.51 43.74
CA ASP A 159 2.89 3.07 45.06
C ASP A 159 3.96 4.10 45.46
N GLU A 160 3.43 5.20 45.98
CA GLU A 160 3.93 6.23 46.91
C GLU A 160 5.44 6.31 47.23
N ASP A 161 6.03 7.49 46.99
CA ASP A 161 6.65 8.25 48.07
C ASP A 161 6.65 9.77 47.80
N ARG A 162 6.15 10.48 48.82
CA ARG A 162 6.28 11.90 49.21
C ARG A 162 7.67 12.47 48.83
N GLU A 163 7.94 13.73 48.46
CA GLU A 163 7.78 15.06 49.09
C GLU A 163 8.21 16.07 47.97
N ASP A 164 7.48 17.11 47.60
CA ASP A 164 7.60 18.43 48.25
C ASP A 164 6.55 19.39 47.68
N ALA A 165 5.88 20.08 48.60
CA ALA A 165 4.89 21.12 48.34
C ALA A 165 5.51 22.50 48.60
N TYR A 166 5.71 23.33 47.57
CA TYR A 166 5.78 24.81 47.63
C TYR A 166 5.94 25.32 46.18
N ILE A 167 5.06 26.10 45.54
CA ILE A 167 4.70 27.53 45.72
C ILE A 167 3.41 27.70 44.87
N GLY A 168 2.27 28.15 45.39
CA GLY A 168 1.98 29.54 45.78
C GLY A 168 0.85 30.07 44.88
N HIS A 169 -0.30 30.36 45.49
CA HIS A 169 -1.54 30.77 44.83
C HIS A 169 -1.45 32.14 44.13
N ALA A 170 -2.36 32.29 43.16
CA ALA A 170 -2.71 33.47 42.36
C ALA A 170 -3.22 34.68 43.19
N PRO A 171 -3.56 35.79 42.53
CA PRO A 171 -4.86 35.91 41.86
C PRO A 171 -4.81 36.14 40.35
#